data_AF-A0A7Y5ERD0-F1
#
_entry.id   AF-A0A7Y5ERD0-F1
#
_cell.length_a   1.000
_cell.length_b   1.000
_cell.length_c   1.000
_cell.angle_alpha   90.00
_cell.angle_beta   90.00
_cell.angle_gamma   90.00
#
_symmetry.space_group_name_H-M   'P 1'
#
loop_
_entity.id
_entity.type
_entity.pdbx_description
1 polymer ?
#
loop_
_entity_poly.entity_id
_entity_poly.type
_entity_poly.pdbx_seq_one_letter_code
_entity_poly.pdbx_strand_id
1 'polypeptide(L)'
;MLGQVAGDFATYKHSVSTGAQQWKRAWGSGQHTDIPTSIAVLASGHVYVAGSAYTNSTRNFDAVILKYDTNGDLSTSWAGNGQTPDDDTVGVRRWNGNANGNDRFNAIAASAAGHVYATGLVVFETQAGNESIQGRGFILTAKFVPVERGDLDQNGCVDDRDLALLLENFGAESDRYDVDRYGVIDEADLAELLQNFGKGCQP
;
A
#
# COMPACT_ATOMS: atom_id res chain seq x y z
N MET A 1 21.38 27.55 15.03
CA MET A 1 20.31 28.46 14.54
C MET A 1 19.20 27.56 14.05
N LEU A 2 18.01 27.60 14.68
CA LEU A 2 16.90 26.68 14.44
C LEU A 2 16.27 26.99 13.07
N GLY A 3 16.65 26.25 12.04
CA GLY A 3 15.91 26.23 10.77
C GLY A 3 14.74 25.26 10.92
N GLN A 4 13.51 25.76 10.77
CA GLN A 4 12.31 24.93 10.75
C GLN A 4 12.50 23.81 9.73
N VAL A 5 12.57 22.56 10.21
CA VAL A 5 12.21 21.41 9.40
C VAL A 5 10.69 21.44 9.39
N ALA A 6 10.08 21.55 8.22
CA ALA A 6 8.63 21.44 8.11
C ALA A 6 8.20 20.06 8.66
N GLY A 7 6.98 19.95 9.21
CA GLY A 7 6.61 18.76 9.96
C GLY A 7 6.49 17.54 9.05
N ASP A 8 7.33 16.52 9.24
CA ASP A 8 7.23 15.24 8.54
C ASP A 8 6.22 14.29 9.21
N PHE A 9 5.82 13.21 8.54
CA PHE A 9 5.16 12.10 9.23
C PHE A 9 6.09 11.57 10.30
N ALA A 10 5.56 11.34 11.51
CA ALA A 10 6.32 10.73 12.59
C ALA A 10 5.50 9.59 13.22
N THR A 11 6.05 8.38 13.15
CA THR A 11 5.43 7.17 13.69
C THR A 11 6.29 6.64 14.83
N TYR A 12 5.68 6.36 15.97
CA TYR A 12 6.36 5.86 17.17
C TYR A 12 5.71 4.55 17.62
N LYS A 13 6.54 3.60 18.03
CA LYS A 13 6.10 2.39 18.73
C LYS A 13 6.68 2.38 20.12
N HIS A 14 5.86 2.05 21.09
CA HIS A 14 6.23 1.94 22.49
C HIS A 14 5.95 0.54 23.02
N SER A 15 6.78 0.10 23.96
CA SER A 15 6.55 -1.12 24.72
C SER A 15 5.27 -0.96 25.55
N VAL A 16 4.37 -1.93 25.47
CA VAL A 16 3.14 -1.93 26.28
C VAL A 16 3.47 -2.11 27.76
N SER A 17 4.51 -2.90 28.10
CA SER A 17 4.84 -3.22 29.49
C SER A 17 5.66 -2.14 30.20
N THR A 18 6.45 -1.35 29.46
CA THR A 18 7.37 -0.37 30.04
C THR A 18 7.16 1.06 29.55
N GLY A 19 6.37 1.28 28.51
CA GLY A 19 6.21 2.58 27.85
C GLY A 19 7.45 3.05 27.07
N ALA A 20 8.56 2.30 27.11
CA ALA A 20 9.80 2.65 26.42
C ALA A 20 9.60 2.69 24.90
N GLN A 21 10.16 3.70 24.22
CA GLN A 21 10.15 3.77 22.77
C GLN A 21 10.92 2.58 22.19
N GLN A 22 10.24 1.72 21.44
CA GLN A 22 10.86 0.62 20.69
C GLN A 22 11.47 1.14 19.40
N TRP A 23 10.75 1.99 18.68
CA TRP A 23 11.27 2.66 17.50
C TRP A 23 10.56 3.98 17.20
N LYS A 24 11.23 4.79 16.38
CA LYS A 24 10.73 6.01 15.77
C LYS A 24 11.03 5.95 14.26
N ARG A 25 10.07 6.36 13.43
CA ARG A 25 10.25 6.57 12.00
C ARG A 25 9.75 7.94 11.62
N ALA A 26 10.49 8.61 10.75
CA ALA A 26 10.09 9.86 10.12
C ALA A 26 10.05 9.65 8.61
N TRP A 27 9.07 10.24 7.94
CA TRP A 27 8.96 10.19 6.50
C TRP A 27 8.39 11.51 5.97
N GLY A 28 9.05 12.06 4.97
CA GLY A 28 8.73 13.36 4.38
C GLY A 28 9.94 13.94 3.69
N SER A 29 9.72 15.01 2.92
CA SER A 29 10.80 15.70 2.21
C SER A 29 11.61 16.63 3.13
N GLY A 30 11.11 16.92 4.34
CA GLY A 30 11.64 17.95 5.22
C GLY A 30 11.46 19.39 4.71
N GLN A 31 10.92 19.57 3.50
CA GLN A 31 10.74 20.88 2.86
C GLN A 31 9.33 21.44 3.09
N HIS A 32 8.35 20.57 3.25
CA HIS A 32 6.94 20.91 3.42
C HIS A 32 6.33 20.10 4.58
N THR A 33 5.22 20.58 5.11
CA THR A 33 4.57 19.92 6.25
C THR A 33 3.67 18.82 5.73
N ASP A 34 4.06 17.57 5.95
CA ASP A 34 3.29 16.38 5.67
C ASP A 34 2.39 16.04 6.88
N ILE A 35 1.13 15.67 6.63
CA ILE A 35 0.09 15.59 7.66
C ILE A 35 -0.40 14.13 7.79
N PRO A 36 0.07 13.37 8.80
CA PRO A 36 -0.52 12.08 9.13
C PRO A 36 -1.88 12.29 9.80
N THR A 37 -2.88 11.50 9.40
CA THR A 37 -4.26 11.61 9.90
C THR A 37 -4.74 10.37 10.62
N SER A 38 -4.25 9.18 10.23
CA SER A 38 -4.71 7.92 10.80
C SER A 38 -3.66 6.82 10.66
N ILE A 39 -3.73 5.82 11.54
CA ILE A 39 -2.87 4.65 11.55
C ILE A 39 -3.71 3.38 11.75
N ALA A 40 -3.37 2.31 11.04
CA ALA A 40 -3.93 0.98 11.22
C ALA A 40 -2.81 -0.05 11.33
N VAL A 41 -3.01 -1.08 12.15
CA VAL A 41 -2.04 -2.14 12.38
C VAL A 41 -2.72 -3.48 12.10
N LEU A 42 -2.11 -4.30 11.25
CA LEU A 42 -2.58 -5.67 11.01
C LEU A 42 -2.12 -6.60 12.13
N ALA A 43 -2.84 -7.70 12.34
CA ALA A 43 -2.44 -8.76 13.28
C ALA A 43 -1.06 -9.36 12.92
N SER A 44 -0.68 -9.32 11.63
CA SER A 44 0.66 -9.71 11.16
C SER A 44 1.78 -8.77 11.61
N GLY A 45 1.46 -7.61 12.20
CA GLY A 45 2.43 -6.62 12.68
C GLY A 45 2.81 -5.53 11.66
N HIS A 46 2.28 -5.60 10.43
CA HIS A 46 2.42 -4.53 9.45
C HIS A 46 1.63 -3.30 9.87
N VAL A 47 2.20 -2.12 9.61
CA VAL A 47 1.62 -0.82 10.01
C VAL A 47 1.34 0.01 8.77
N TYR A 48 0.15 0.61 8.71
CA TYR A 48 -0.26 1.49 7.63
C TYR A 48 -0.57 2.87 8.19
N VAL A 49 0.06 3.90 7.65
CA VAL A 49 -0.16 5.29 8.07
C VAL A 49 -0.71 6.07 6.89
N ALA A 50 -1.87 6.69 7.08
CA ALA A 50 -2.55 7.47 6.06
C ALA A 50 -2.48 8.97 6.37
N GLY A 51 -2.54 9.79 5.33
CA GLY A 51 -2.59 11.24 5.49
C GLY A 51 -2.50 11.97 4.16
N SER A 52 -1.89 13.15 4.20
CA SER A 52 -1.58 13.96 3.02
C SER A 52 -0.14 14.41 3.04
N ALA A 53 0.56 14.29 1.92
CA ALA A 53 1.94 14.75 1.76
C ALA A 53 2.02 15.79 0.65
N TYR A 54 2.92 16.75 0.79
CA TYR A 54 3.14 17.75 -0.25
C TYR A 54 3.94 17.14 -1.40
N THR A 55 3.45 17.33 -2.61
CA THR A 55 4.06 16.80 -3.83
C THR A 55 4.65 17.94 -4.65
N ASN A 56 5.94 17.87 -4.94
CA ASN A 56 6.65 18.95 -5.63
C ASN A 56 6.26 19.03 -7.12
N SER A 57 6.02 17.89 -7.77
CA SER A 57 5.65 17.84 -9.19
C SER A 57 4.32 18.56 -9.48
N THR A 58 3.38 18.51 -8.53
CA THR A 58 2.01 19.03 -8.67
C THR A 58 1.74 20.27 -7.79
N ARG A 59 2.65 20.59 -6.86
CA ARG A 59 2.61 21.76 -5.96
C ARG A 59 1.34 21.86 -5.09
N ASN A 60 0.80 20.71 -4.73
CA ASN A 60 -0.39 20.53 -3.89
C ASN A 60 -0.14 19.38 -2.89
N PHE A 61 -1.14 19.10 -2.07
CA PHE A 61 -1.15 17.93 -1.20
C PHE A 61 -1.78 16.74 -1.92
N ASP A 62 -1.11 15.60 -1.85
CA ASP A 62 -1.63 14.32 -2.33
C ASP A 62 -2.00 13.43 -1.15
N ALA A 63 -3.04 12.62 -1.29
CA ALA A 63 -3.35 11.61 -0.30
C ALA A 63 -2.29 10.50 -0.33
N VAL A 64 -1.78 10.09 0.83
CA VAL A 64 -0.71 9.09 0.91
C VAL A 64 -1.01 7.98 1.91
N ILE A 65 -0.48 6.77 1.61
CA ILE A 65 -0.39 5.66 2.56
C ILE A 65 1.06 5.19 2.62
N LEU A 66 1.63 5.19 3.82
CA LEU A 66 2.90 4.52 4.15
C LEU A 66 2.61 3.11 4.67
N LYS A 67 3.36 2.11 4.21
CA LYS A 67 3.37 0.77 4.79
C LYS A 67 4.73 0.51 5.43
N TYR A 68 4.72 0.21 6.72
CA TYR A 68 5.85 -0.36 7.42
C TYR A 68 5.70 -1.88 7.58
N ASP A 69 6.83 -2.58 7.50
CA ASP A 69 6.94 -3.99 7.87
C ASP A 69 6.91 -4.20 9.38
N THR A 70 7.09 -5.45 9.81
CA THR A 70 7.04 -5.85 11.22
C THR A 70 8.21 -5.32 12.06
N ASN A 71 9.31 -4.94 11.41
CA ASN A 71 10.48 -4.31 12.04
C ASN A 71 10.30 -2.79 12.16
N GLY A 72 9.29 -2.24 11.48
CA GLY A 72 9.01 -0.81 11.41
C GLY A 72 9.73 -0.11 10.26
N ASP A 73 10.27 -0.84 9.29
CA ASP A 73 10.90 -0.27 8.10
C ASP A 73 9.91 -0.14 6.95
N LEU A 74 10.11 0.81 6.03
CA LEU A 74 9.23 0.95 4.87
C LEU A 74 9.26 -0.34 4.04
N SER A 75 8.08 -0.88 3.78
CA SER A 75 7.93 -2.21 3.20
C SER A 75 8.40 -2.24 1.74
N THR A 76 9.43 -3.05 1.45
CA THR A 76 9.97 -3.23 0.09
C THR A 76 9.03 -3.95 -0.86
N SER A 77 8.09 -4.73 -0.33
CA SER A 77 7.03 -5.41 -1.10
C SER A 77 5.84 -4.50 -1.43
N TRP A 78 5.93 -3.20 -1.14
CA TRP A 78 4.87 -2.23 -1.40
C TRP A 78 5.37 -1.09 -2.28
N ALA A 79 5.21 -1.28 -3.59
CA ALA A 79 5.55 -0.27 -4.57
C ALA A 79 4.43 0.77 -4.73
N GLY A 80 4.82 1.93 -5.29
CA GLY A 80 3.91 2.96 -5.77
C GLY A 80 2.83 2.40 -6.72
N ASN A 81 1.76 3.17 -6.87
CA ASN A 81 0.68 2.93 -7.83
C ASN A 81 0.87 3.62 -9.19
N GLY A 82 1.98 4.37 -9.39
CA GLY A 82 2.32 5.06 -10.64
C GLY A 82 1.49 6.31 -10.92
N GLN A 83 0.73 6.83 -9.96
CA GLN A 83 -0.15 7.98 -10.20
C GLN A 83 0.56 9.34 -10.22
N THR A 84 1.78 9.42 -9.70
CA THR A 84 2.57 10.66 -9.72
C THR A 84 4.04 10.34 -10.02
N PRO A 85 4.81 11.27 -10.64
CA PRO A 85 6.26 11.11 -10.78
C PRO A 85 6.99 10.94 -9.46
N ASP A 86 6.40 11.42 -8.36
CA ASP A 86 6.95 11.34 -7.01
C ASP A 86 6.60 10.02 -6.30
N ASP A 87 5.87 9.10 -6.96
CA ASP A 87 5.40 7.82 -6.42
C ASP A 87 6.45 6.70 -6.41
N ASP A 88 7.70 7.01 -6.78
CA ASP A 88 8.83 6.06 -6.82
C ASP A 88 9.42 5.73 -5.44
N THR A 89 8.64 5.94 -4.36
CA THR A 89 9.12 5.68 -3.00
C THR A 89 8.65 4.31 -2.52
N VAL A 90 9.59 3.41 -2.28
CA VAL A 90 9.33 2.11 -1.65
C VAL A 90 8.56 2.27 -0.34
N GLY A 91 7.50 1.49 -0.15
CA GLY A 91 6.65 1.54 1.04
C GLY A 91 5.62 2.67 1.03
N VAL A 92 5.45 3.39 -0.08
CA VAL A 92 4.54 4.54 -0.19
C VAL A 92 3.60 4.37 -1.37
N ARG A 93 2.36 4.84 -1.22
CA ARG A 93 1.45 5.09 -2.34
C ARG A 93 0.82 6.45 -2.24
N ARG A 94 0.66 7.10 -3.38
CA ARG A 94 0.11 8.45 -3.51
C ARG A 94 -1.12 8.51 -4.40
N TRP A 95 -2.02 9.45 -4.13
CA TRP A 95 -3.21 9.74 -4.93
C TRP A 95 -3.37 11.26 -5.05
N ASN A 96 -3.25 11.78 -6.28
CA ASN A 96 -3.33 13.20 -6.67
C ASN A 96 -4.62 13.56 -7.44
N GLY A 97 -5.48 12.57 -7.69
CA GLY A 97 -6.64 12.78 -8.58
C GLY A 97 -6.23 13.27 -9.96
N ASN A 98 -7.17 13.82 -10.73
CA ASN A 98 -6.90 14.41 -12.05
C ASN A 98 -7.27 15.90 -12.14
N ALA A 99 -7.84 16.48 -11.07
CA ALA A 99 -7.80 17.92 -10.85
C ALA A 99 -6.68 18.15 -9.84
N ASN A 100 -5.66 18.95 -10.16
CA ASN A 100 -4.52 19.25 -9.27
C ASN A 100 -4.95 20.02 -7.99
N GLY A 101 -5.77 19.41 -7.14
CA GLY A 101 -6.33 19.93 -5.90
C GLY A 101 -5.72 19.24 -4.69
N ASN A 102 -6.02 19.74 -3.48
CA ASN A 102 -5.51 19.10 -2.26
C ASN A 102 -6.32 17.84 -1.94
N ASP A 103 -5.60 16.72 -1.90
CA ASP A 103 -6.09 15.40 -1.59
C ASP A 103 -5.60 14.92 -0.24
N ARG A 104 -6.41 14.10 0.43
CA ARG A 104 -6.10 13.58 1.75
C ARG A 104 -6.88 12.34 2.09
N PHE A 105 -6.25 11.41 2.79
CA PHE A 105 -6.98 10.43 3.60
C PHE A 105 -7.26 11.02 4.99
N ASN A 106 -8.48 10.81 5.48
CA ASN A 106 -8.89 11.21 6.84
C ASN A 106 -8.87 10.04 7.82
N ALA A 107 -9.10 8.82 7.32
CA ALA A 107 -9.18 7.61 8.13
C ALA A 107 -8.61 6.42 7.36
N ILE A 108 -8.07 5.46 8.09
CA ILE A 108 -7.65 4.15 7.58
C ILE A 108 -8.03 3.05 8.57
N ALA A 109 -8.52 1.94 8.07
CA ALA A 109 -8.87 0.75 8.84
C ALA A 109 -8.29 -0.49 8.17
N ALA A 110 -7.96 -1.50 8.98
CA ALA A 110 -7.49 -2.79 8.48
C ALA A 110 -8.42 -3.90 8.96
N SER A 111 -8.66 -4.90 8.11
CA SER A 111 -9.46 -6.08 8.43
C SER A 111 -8.59 -7.24 8.92
N ALA A 112 -9.21 -8.20 9.62
CA ALA A 112 -8.53 -9.42 10.05
C ALA A 112 -7.95 -10.24 8.87
N ALA A 113 -8.59 -10.17 7.69
CA ALA A 113 -8.14 -10.84 6.47
C ALA A 113 -7.03 -10.07 5.70
N GLY A 114 -6.38 -9.07 6.30
CA GLY A 114 -5.26 -8.36 5.68
C GLY A 114 -5.65 -7.19 4.76
N HIS A 115 -6.95 -6.96 4.53
CA HIS A 115 -7.39 -5.78 3.74
C HIS A 115 -7.18 -4.48 4.48
N VAL A 116 -6.89 -3.41 3.73
CA VAL A 116 -6.78 -2.06 4.24
C VAL A 116 -7.77 -1.18 3.47
N TYR A 117 -8.48 -0.32 4.19
CA TYR A 117 -9.49 0.61 3.69
C TYR A 117 -9.13 2.01 4.13
N ALA A 118 -8.95 2.94 3.20
CA ALA A 118 -8.74 4.35 3.52
C ALA A 118 -9.89 5.18 2.96
N THR A 119 -10.34 6.18 3.72
CA THR A 119 -11.40 7.12 3.31
C THR A 119 -10.86 8.53 3.34
N GLY A 120 -11.24 9.34 2.35
CA GLY A 120 -10.63 10.63 2.17
C GLY A 120 -11.33 11.51 1.14
N LEU A 121 -10.68 12.60 0.79
CA LEU A 121 -11.04 13.45 -0.33
C LEU A 121 -9.97 13.29 -1.40
N VAL A 122 -10.39 12.99 -2.62
CA VAL A 122 -9.58 13.20 -3.82
C VAL A 122 -10.37 14.04 -4.82
N VAL A 123 -9.73 15.06 -5.38
CA VAL A 123 -10.34 15.98 -6.34
C VAL A 123 -10.15 15.42 -7.74
N PHE A 124 -11.27 15.27 -8.45
CA PHE A 124 -11.24 14.84 -9.84
C PHE A 124 -11.87 15.92 -10.72
N GLU A 125 -11.30 16.16 -11.90
CA GLU A 125 -11.85 17.03 -12.92
C GLU A 125 -12.34 16.16 -14.06
N THR A 126 -13.62 16.30 -14.39
CA THR A 126 -14.18 15.72 -15.61
C THR A 126 -14.52 16.86 -16.55
N GLN A 127 -14.10 16.73 -17.80
CA GLN A 127 -14.43 17.69 -18.86
C GLN A 127 -15.80 17.33 -19.44
N ALA A 128 -16.73 18.28 -19.45
CA ALA A 128 -18.00 18.18 -20.16
C ALA A 128 -18.07 19.30 -21.20
N GLY A 129 -17.59 19.03 -22.41
CA GLY A 129 -17.42 20.06 -23.44
C GLY A 129 -16.26 21.00 -23.10
N ASN A 130 -16.51 22.31 -23.10
CA ASN A 130 -15.51 23.34 -22.73
C ASN A 130 -15.55 23.70 -21.24
N GLU A 131 -16.35 22.99 -20.44
CA GLU A 131 -16.50 23.23 -19.01
C GLU A 131 -15.74 22.16 -18.22
N SER A 132 -14.89 22.63 -17.30
CA SER A 132 -14.33 21.79 -16.24
C SER A 132 -15.38 21.63 -15.14
N ILE A 133 -15.72 20.38 -14.82
CA ILE A 133 -16.50 20.04 -13.64
C ILE A 133 -15.54 19.44 -12.62
N GLN A 134 -15.22 20.22 -11.58
CA GLN A 134 -14.50 19.70 -10.41
C GLN A 134 -15.47 18.89 -9.53
N GLY A 135 -15.29 17.58 -9.52
CA GLY A 135 -15.94 16.66 -8.60
C GLY A 135 -15.08 16.40 -7.36
N ARG A 136 -15.72 16.31 -6.19
CA ARG A 136 -15.07 15.81 -4.96
C ARG A 136 -15.45 14.35 -4.79
N GLY A 137 -14.48 13.44 -4.96
CA GLY A 137 -14.68 12.01 -4.77
C GLY A 137 -14.24 11.56 -3.38
N PHE A 138 -14.94 10.57 -2.83
CA PHE A 138 -14.40 9.77 -1.73
C PHE A 138 -13.62 8.61 -2.33
N ILE A 139 -12.32 8.51 -2.02
CA ILE A 139 -11.60 7.27 -2.28
C ILE A 139 -11.95 6.29 -1.16
N LEU A 140 -12.48 5.13 -1.53
CA LEU A 140 -12.40 3.91 -0.74
C LEU A 140 -11.34 3.04 -1.42
N THR A 141 -10.08 3.14 -0.99
CA THR A 141 -9.06 2.22 -1.52
C THR A 141 -9.28 0.90 -0.81
N ALA A 142 -9.64 -0.16 -1.55
CA ALA A 142 -9.66 -1.51 -1.03
C ALA A 142 -8.62 -2.37 -1.75
N LYS A 143 -7.99 -3.23 -0.95
CA LYS A 143 -7.12 -4.36 -1.30
C LYS A 143 -5.66 -4.01 -1.59
N PHE A 144 -4.83 -4.35 -0.60
CA PHE A 144 -3.50 -4.84 -0.88
C PHE A 144 -3.12 -5.87 0.18
N VAL A 145 -3.37 -7.12 -0.18
CA VAL A 145 -2.66 -8.25 0.41
C VAL A 145 -1.26 -8.19 -0.20
N PRO A 146 -0.15 -8.18 0.57
CA PRO A 146 1.09 -8.74 0.03
C PRO A 146 0.75 -10.19 -0.28
N VAL A 147 0.35 -10.46 -1.53
CA VAL A 147 0.05 -11.82 -1.96
C VAL A 147 1.35 -12.58 -1.76
N GLU A 148 1.36 -13.54 -0.85
CA GLU A 148 2.48 -14.48 -0.80
C GLU A 148 2.52 -15.11 -2.18
N ARG A 149 3.65 -14.96 -2.89
CA ARG A 149 3.74 -15.36 -4.28
C ARG A 149 3.48 -16.87 -4.33
N GLY A 150 2.41 -17.30 -5.00
CA GLY A 150 1.93 -18.68 -4.96
C GLY A 150 0.65 -18.94 -4.13
N ASP A 151 0.12 -17.97 -3.37
CA ASP A 151 -1.18 -18.05 -2.68
C ASP A 151 -2.31 -17.69 -3.68
N LEU A 152 -2.78 -18.69 -4.41
CA LEU A 152 -3.73 -18.58 -5.52
C LEU A 152 -5.19 -18.52 -5.04
N ASP A 153 -5.48 -19.15 -3.90
CA ASP A 153 -6.80 -19.11 -3.28
C ASP A 153 -7.00 -17.92 -2.31
N GLN A 154 -5.93 -17.19 -2.00
CA GLN A 154 -5.88 -15.99 -1.14
C GLN A 154 -6.26 -16.27 0.31
N ASN A 155 -5.98 -17.48 0.79
CA ASN A 155 -6.23 -17.85 2.18
C ASN A 155 -5.08 -17.41 3.13
N GLY A 156 -3.97 -16.91 2.58
CA GLY A 156 -2.81 -16.42 3.33
C GLY A 156 -1.73 -17.48 3.59
N CYS A 157 -1.82 -18.67 3.00
CA CYS A 157 -0.89 -19.79 3.13
C CYS A 157 -0.68 -20.40 1.75
N VAL A 158 0.58 -20.58 1.33
CA VAL A 158 0.89 -21.28 0.08
C VAL A 158 0.93 -22.78 0.35
N ASP A 159 -0.12 -23.51 -0.02
CA ASP A 159 -0.28 -24.93 0.33
C ASP A 159 -0.68 -25.82 -0.87
N ASP A 160 -1.09 -27.05 -0.55
CA ASP A 160 -1.47 -28.04 -1.55
C ASP A 160 -2.73 -27.65 -2.33
N ARG A 161 -3.56 -26.76 -1.77
CA ARG A 161 -4.72 -26.20 -2.46
C ARG A 161 -4.30 -25.21 -3.54
N ASP A 162 -3.27 -24.42 -3.30
CA ASP A 162 -2.71 -23.54 -4.35
C ASP A 162 -2.04 -24.36 -5.45
N LEU A 163 -1.29 -25.39 -5.07
CA LEU A 163 -0.72 -26.32 -6.03
C LEU A 163 -1.80 -26.97 -6.90
N ALA A 164 -2.93 -27.38 -6.30
CA ALA A 164 -4.06 -27.92 -7.05
C ALA A 164 -4.63 -26.89 -8.04
N LEU A 165 -4.83 -25.64 -7.61
CA LEU A 165 -5.33 -24.57 -8.47
C LEU A 165 -4.39 -24.29 -9.66
N LEU A 166 -3.07 -24.31 -9.42
CA LEU A 166 -2.08 -24.15 -10.49
C LEU A 166 -2.19 -25.29 -11.51
N LEU A 167 -2.18 -26.54 -11.02
CA LEU A 167 -2.21 -27.72 -11.88
C LEU A 167 -3.52 -27.88 -12.65
N GLU A 168 -4.65 -27.48 -12.06
CA GLU A 168 -5.97 -27.47 -12.72
C GLU A 168 -6.01 -26.50 -13.92
N ASN A 169 -5.17 -25.48 -13.92
CA ASN A 169 -5.12 -24.44 -14.96
C ASN A 169 -3.85 -24.51 -15.81
N PHE A 170 -3.07 -25.58 -15.71
CA PHE A 170 -1.79 -25.70 -16.41
C PHE A 170 -1.97 -25.60 -17.94
N GLY A 171 -1.17 -24.75 -18.57
CA GLY A 171 -1.23 -24.44 -20.00
C GLY A 171 -2.29 -23.39 -20.40
N ALA A 172 -3.03 -22.82 -19.44
CA ALA A 172 -3.97 -21.73 -19.71
C ALA A 172 -3.29 -20.35 -19.59
N GLU A 173 -3.86 -19.36 -20.28
CA GLU A 173 -3.49 -17.95 -20.14
C GLU A 173 -4.40 -17.32 -19.06
N SER A 174 -3.84 -16.99 -17.90
CA SER A 174 -4.61 -16.38 -16.81
C SER A 174 -3.72 -15.66 -15.78
N ASP A 175 -3.88 -14.34 -15.70
CA ASP A 175 -3.20 -13.47 -14.72
C ASP A 175 -3.39 -13.87 -13.24
N ARG A 176 -4.43 -14.67 -12.93
CA ARG A 176 -4.74 -15.08 -11.56
C ARG A 176 -3.88 -16.26 -11.07
N TYR A 177 -3.62 -17.23 -11.95
CA TYR A 177 -2.97 -18.50 -11.61
C TYR A 177 -1.54 -18.58 -12.18
N ASP A 178 -1.20 -17.62 -13.04
CA ASP A 178 0.16 -17.29 -13.47
C ASP A 178 0.89 -16.56 -12.32
N VAL A 179 1.77 -17.31 -11.67
CA VAL A 179 2.51 -16.92 -10.46
C VAL A 179 3.64 -15.96 -10.82
N ASP A 180 4.34 -16.22 -11.94
CA ASP A 180 5.49 -15.45 -12.37
C ASP A 180 5.12 -14.23 -13.22
N ARG A 181 3.93 -14.27 -13.85
CA ARG A 181 3.28 -13.27 -14.71
C ARG A 181 3.86 -13.17 -16.12
N TYR A 182 4.30 -14.28 -16.69
CA TYR A 182 4.81 -14.34 -18.07
C TYR A 182 3.80 -14.85 -19.11
N GLY A 183 2.53 -15.02 -18.72
CA GLY A 183 1.38 -15.07 -19.61
C GLY A 183 0.79 -16.47 -19.85
N VAL A 184 1.50 -17.53 -19.46
CA VAL A 184 1.02 -18.92 -19.57
C VAL A 184 1.38 -19.65 -18.30
N ILE A 185 0.43 -20.41 -17.76
CA ILE A 185 0.65 -21.22 -16.56
C ILE A 185 1.51 -22.44 -16.93
N ASP A 186 2.77 -22.45 -16.52
CA ASP A 186 3.72 -23.48 -16.90
C ASP A 186 4.66 -23.93 -15.75
N GLU A 187 5.77 -24.59 -16.10
CA GLU A 187 6.72 -25.13 -15.13
C GLU A 187 7.43 -24.03 -14.33
N ALA A 188 7.54 -22.81 -14.86
CA ALA A 188 8.10 -21.68 -14.15
C ALA A 188 7.19 -21.25 -12.99
N ASP A 189 5.87 -21.23 -13.21
CA ASP A 189 4.90 -20.97 -12.14
C ASP A 189 4.93 -22.05 -11.08
N LEU A 190 5.00 -23.32 -11.49
CA LEU A 190 5.11 -24.45 -10.56
C LEU A 190 6.39 -24.34 -9.72
N ALA A 191 7.52 -24.03 -10.35
CA ALA A 191 8.79 -23.86 -9.67
C ALA A 191 8.74 -22.70 -8.67
N GLU A 192 8.05 -21.61 -9.02
CA GLU A 192 7.89 -20.46 -8.13
C GLU A 192 6.91 -20.75 -6.98
N LEU A 193 5.78 -21.41 -7.23
CA LEU A 193 4.85 -21.83 -6.19
C LEU A 193 5.55 -22.75 -5.17
N LEU A 194 6.30 -23.75 -5.65
CA LEU A 194 7.02 -24.68 -4.78
C LEU A 194 8.13 -24.02 -3.96
N GLN A 195 8.79 -22.97 -4.48
CA GLN A 195 9.75 -22.17 -3.71
C GLN A 195 9.10 -21.41 -2.54
N ASN A 196 7.80 -21.15 -2.65
CA ASN A 196 7.01 -20.44 -1.65
C ASN A 196 6.15 -21.37 -0.80
N PHE A 197 6.19 -22.69 -1.03
CA PHE A 197 5.35 -23.64 -0.32
C PHE A 197 5.57 -23.59 1.20
N GLY A 198 4.47 -23.51 1.94
CA GLY A 198 4.45 -23.35 3.39
C GLY A 198 4.62 -21.90 3.89
N LYS A 199 4.82 -20.91 3.02
CA LYS A 199 4.86 -19.51 3.44
C LYS A 199 3.46 -19.04 3.86
N GLY A 200 3.40 -18.26 4.94
CA GLY A 200 2.14 -17.73 5.49
C GLY A 200 1.33 -18.72 6.33
N CYS A 201 1.66 -20.02 6.27
CA CYS A 201 0.98 -21.06 7.02
C CYS A 201 1.31 -21.01 8.52
N GLN A 202 0.29 -21.16 9.37
CA GLN A 202 0.52 -21.33 10.81
C GLN A 202 1.06 -22.74 11.11
N PRO A 203 1.97 -22.88 12.08
CA PRO A 203 2.54 -24.18 12.47
C PRO A 203 1.51 -25.13 13.10
#